data_AF-A0AAU9QYG1-F1
#
_entry.id   AF-A0AAU9QYG1-F1
#
_cell.length_a   1.000
_cell.length_b   1.000
_cell.length_c   1.000
_cell.angle_alpha   90.00
_cell.angle_beta   90.00
_cell.angle_gamma   90.00
#
_symmetry.space_group_name_H-M   'P 1'
#
loop_
_entity.id
_entity.type
_entity.pdbx_description
1 polymer ?
#
loop_
_entity_poly.entity_id
_entity_poly.type
_entity_poly.pdbx_seq_one_letter_code
_entity_poly.pdbx_strand_id
1 'polypeptide(L)'
;MNSSIQLTDEEEQELRAFEEQHRPQRRKDKTMTLRIQGYDMMRRARLPLHFRARIREMKVGDTFIMGSIRHTYDAEDTGGIEYEGVAEVYVKRERRGLYQIYCNWSLLSKPTRPMTFAHVTFKWEKGGIFAFVSENAKINLRNICLISRFIQRLIKRASYEDLHHYHQLGFPAFLVGVNVDKNNLTTRSYWSKIQERKVRYKFTDEQLPKPMIECIVDLGMFTGAISF
;
A
#
# COMPACT_ATOMS: atom_id res chain seq x y z
N MET A 1 -9.14 38.39 0.47
CA MET A 1 -8.68 39.03 1.72
C MET A 1 -8.01 37.96 2.54
N ASN A 2 -6.68 38.04 2.72
CA ASN A 2 -5.91 37.10 3.54
C ASN A 2 -6.17 37.43 5.01
N SER A 3 -7.09 36.72 5.66
CA SER A 3 -7.18 36.71 7.11
C SER A 3 -6.13 35.74 7.65
N SER A 4 -4.93 36.23 7.90
CA SER A 4 -3.99 35.53 8.77
C SER A 4 -4.63 35.45 10.15
N ILE A 5 -5.00 34.24 10.57
CA ILE A 5 -5.43 33.97 11.95
C ILE A 5 -4.24 34.35 12.84
N GLN A 6 -4.35 35.47 13.55
CA GLN A 6 -3.39 35.88 14.56
C GLN A 6 -3.88 35.28 15.88
N LEU A 7 -3.16 34.26 16.34
CA LEU A 7 -3.38 33.69 17.67
C LEU A 7 -2.97 34.72 18.72
N THR A 8 -3.74 34.83 19.78
CA THR A 8 -3.39 35.61 20.96
C THR A 8 -2.23 34.94 21.71
N ASP A 9 -1.51 35.70 22.55
CA ASP A 9 -0.38 35.18 23.33
C ASP A 9 -0.77 34.00 24.23
N GLU A 10 -2.02 33.96 24.70
CA GLU A 10 -2.58 32.85 25.48
C GLU A 10 -2.81 31.60 24.61
N GLU A 11 -3.41 31.77 23.42
CA GLU A 11 -3.62 30.66 22.48
C GLU A 11 -2.27 30.08 21.97
N GLU A 12 -1.25 30.90 21.77
CA GLU A 12 0.10 30.41 21.47
C GLU A 12 0.70 29.58 22.61
N GLN A 13 0.46 29.98 23.87
CA GLN A 13 0.95 29.24 25.03
C GLN A 13 0.21 27.91 25.20
N GLU A 14 -1.10 27.88 25.01
CA GLU A 14 -1.90 26.65 25.00
C GLU A 14 -1.49 25.71 23.88
N LEU A 15 -1.26 26.24 22.66
CA LEU A 15 -0.79 25.44 21.53
C LEU A 15 0.60 24.85 21.81
N ARG A 16 1.52 25.62 22.39
CA ARG A 16 2.86 25.13 22.77
C ARG A 16 2.78 24.08 23.86
N ALA A 17 1.92 24.25 24.86
CA ALA A 17 1.70 23.26 25.92
C ALA A 17 1.10 21.97 25.35
N PHE A 18 0.13 22.09 24.43
CA PHE A 18 -0.45 20.96 23.71
C PHE A 18 0.59 20.24 22.84
N GLU A 19 1.40 20.98 22.08
CA GLU A 19 2.49 20.45 21.26
C GLU A 19 3.59 19.80 22.09
N GLU A 20 3.90 20.31 23.29
CA GLU A 20 4.86 19.70 24.21
C GLU A 20 4.30 18.42 24.85
N GLN A 21 3.02 18.43 25.26
CA GLN A 21 2.35 17.27 25.82
C GLN A 21 2.18 16.14 24.79
N HIS A 22 1.92 16.50 23.53
CA HIS A 22 1.79 15.59 22.41
C HIS A 22 3.08 15.46 21.59
N ARG A 23 4.19 16.02 22.09
CA ARG A 23 5.48 15.94 21.42
C ARG A 23 5.82 14.46 21.29
N PRO A 24 5.96 13.93 20.07
CA PRO A 24 6.25 12.51 19.91
C PRO A 24 7.57 12.24 20.62
N GLN A 25 7.51 11.51 21.73
CA GLN A 25 8.69 11.03 22.43
C GLN A 25 9.61 10.42 21.37
N ARG A 26 10.89 10.83 21.35
CA ARG A 26 11.91 10.20 20.51
C ARG A 26 11.79 8.71 20.74
N ARG A 27 11.21 7.99 19.76
CA ARG A 27 10.93 6.56 19.85
C ARG A 27 12.23 5.89 20.28
N LYS A 28 12.30 5.45 21.54
CA LYS A 28 13.32 4.50 22.02
C LYS A 28 13.44 3.42 20.95
N ASP A 29 14.66 3.09 20.56
CA ASP A 29 14.98 2.14 19.49
C ASP A 29 13.91 1.06 19.40
N LYS A 30 13.03 1.17 18.41
CA LYS A 30 11.91 0.24 18.26
C LYS A 30 12.51 -1.16 18.25
N THR A 31 12.26 -1.91 19.30
CA THR A 31 12.90 -3.20 19.53
C THR A 31 12.53 -4.11 18.37
N MET A 32 13.51 -4.76 17.75
CA MET A 32 13.25 -5.67 16.63
C MET A 32 12.43 -6.83 17.16
N THR A 33 11.18 -6.94 16.73
CA THR A 33 10.22 -7.89 17.33
C THR A 33 10.15 -9.21 16.57
N LEU A 34 10.53 -9.22 15.29
CA LEU A 34 10.45 -10.40 14.44
C LEU A 34 11.53 -10.36 13.36
N ARG A 35 12.26 -11.48 13.21
CA ARG A 35 13.18 -11.71 12.09
C ARG A 35 12.70 -12.91 11.31
N ILE A 36 12.55 -12.77 10.01
CA ILE A 36 12.27 -13.91 9.11
C ILE A 36 13.16 -13.81 7.88
N GLN A 37 13.40 -14.94 7.25
CA GLN A 37 14.03 -14.92 5.94
C GLN A 37 13.07 -14.31 4.92
N GLY A 38 13.54 -13.36 4.11
CA GLY A 38 12.66 -12.73 3.13
C GLY A 38 12.12 -13.74 2.10
N TYR A 39 12.82 -14.87 1.85
CA TYR A 39 12.29 -15.93 0.99
C TYR A 39 11.05 -16.60 1.60
N ASP A 40 11.03 -16.80 2.93
CA ASP A 40 9.87 -17.33 3.65
C ASP A 40 8.71 -16.37 3.57
N MET A 41 8.97 -15.06 3.69
CA MET A 41 7.95 -14.04 3.54
C MET A 41 7.29 -14.11 2.15
N MET A 42 8.10 -14.12 1.08
CA MET A 42 7.60 -14.20 -0.30
C MET A 42 6.77 -15.49 -0.52
N ARG A 43 7.27 -16.63 -0.02
CA ARG A 43 6.58 -17.92 -0.12
C ARG A 43 5.24 -17.91 0.63
N ARG A 44 5.20 -17.37 1.86
CA ARG A 44 3.98 -17.24 2.67
C ARG A 44 2.94 -16.33 2.00
N ALA A 45 3.40 -15.27 1.31
CA ALA A 45 2.57 -14.35 0.56
C ALA A 45 2.18 -14.86 -0.85
N ARG A 46 2.69 -16.02 -1.29
CA ARG A 46 2.53 -16.55 -2.67
C ARG A 46 3.08 -15.60 -3.74
N LEU A 47 4.12 -14.85 -3.43
CA LEU A 47 4.81 -13.95 -4.35
C LEU A 47 6.07 -14.60 -4.95
N PRO A 48 6.50 -14.19 -6.15
CA PRO A 48 7.75 -14.67 -6.74
C PRO A 48 8.97 -14.35 -5.85
N LEU A 49 9.86 -15.34 -5.65
CA LEU A 49 11.03 -15.17 -4.78
C LEU A 49 11.98 -14.07 -5.24
N HIS A 50 12.06 -13.82 -6.55
CA HIS A 50 12.91 -12.77 -7.12
C HIS A 50 12.42 -11.35 -6.76
N PHE A 51 11.19 -11.18 -6.24
CA PHE A 51 10.69 -9.89 -5.76
C PHE A 51 11.52 -9.34 -4.60
N ARG A 52 12.17 -10.21 -3.82
CA ARG A 52 13.17 -9.79 -2.84
C ARG A 52 14.24 -8.90 -3.47
N ALA A 53 14.83 -9.33 -4.57
CA ALA A 53 15.87 -8.56 -5.24
C ALA A 53 15.34 -7.20 -5.71
N ARG A 54 14.12 -7.18 -6.26
CA ARG A 54 13.45 -5.93 -6.68
C ARG A 54 13.20 -4.97 -5.52
N ILE A 55 12.74 -5.47 -4.38
CA ILE A 55 12.53 -4.66 -3.16
C ILE A 55 13.86 -4.08 -2.67
N ARG A 56 14.93 -4.88 -2.68
CA ARG A 56 16.27 -4.42 -2.29
C ARG A 56 16.80 -3.31 -3.19
N GLU A 57 16.51 -3.38 -4.49
CA GLU A 57 16.93 -2.40 -5.51
C GLU A 57 16.19 -1.07 -5.46
N MET A 58 15.08 -0.99 -4.72
CA MET A 58 14.28 0.24 -4.59
C MET A 58 15.13 1.42 -4.12
N LYS A 59 14.89 2.61 -4.66
CA LYS A 59 15.41 3.88 -4.15
C LYS A 59 14.45 4.47 -3.13
N VAL A 60 14.93 5.48 -2.41
CA VAL A 60 14.07 6.23 -1.48
C VAL A 60 12.98 6.94 -2.28
N GLY A 61 11.73 6.74 -1.86
CA GLY A 61 10.52 7.23 -2.55
C GLY A 61 9.91 6.22 -3.54
N ASP A 62 10.59 5.11 -3.84
CA ASP A 62 10.03 4.08 -4.73
C ASP A 62 8.87 3.33 -4.06
N THR A 63 7.94 2.88 -4.90
CA THR A 63 6.81 2.00 -4.56
C THR A 63 6.87 0.73 -5.39
N PHE A 64 6.93 -0.42 -4.73
CA PHE A 64 6.89 -1.74 -5.33
C PHE A 64 5.54 -2.40 -5.11
N ILE A 65 4.77 -2.56 -6.18
CA ILE A 65 3.41 -3.09 -6.15
C ILE A 65 3.47 -4.62 -6.20
N MET A 66 2.86 -5.30 -5.24
CA MET A 66 2.78 -6.77 -5.18
C MET A 66 1.42 -7.31 -5.63
N GLY A 67 0.49 -6.39 -5.91
CA GLY A 67 -0.83 -6.62 -6.49
C GLY A 67 -1.73 -5.44 -6.12
N SER A 68 -2.51 -4.96 -7.08
CA SER A 68 -3.52 -3.92 -6.88
C SER A 68 -4.75 -4.26 -7.72
N ILE A 69 -5.84 -4.59 -7.03
CA ILE A 69 -7.16 -4.82 -7.61
C ILE A 69 -8.06 -3.73 -7.03
N ARG A 70 -8.82 -3.06 -7.89
CA ARG A 70 -9.81 -2.06 -7.50
C ARG A 70 -11.10 -2.31 -8.22
N HIS A 71 -12.19 -1.95 -7.56
CA HIS A 71 -13.52 -2.07 -8.11
C HIS A 71 -14.40 -0.95 -7.56
N THR A 72 -14.99 -0.20 -8.47
CA THR A 72 -16.02 0.79 -8.15
C THR A 72 -17.36 0.09 -8.15
N TYR A 73 -18.06 0.18 -7.03
CA TYR A 73 -19.44 -0.28 -6.87
C TYR A 73 -20.35 0.91 -7.07
N ASP A 74 -21.33 0.77 -7.96
CA ASP A 74 -22.27 1.83 -8.27
C ASP A 74 -23.26 2.03 -7.12
N ALA A 75 -23.85 3.22 -7.05
CA ALA A 75 -24.83 3.55 -6.00
C ALA A 75 -26.00 2.57 -5.94
N GLU A 76 -26.37 1.95 -7.07
CA GLU A 76 -27.42 0.92 -7.14
C GLU A 76 -27.02 -0.36 -6.37
N ASP A 77 -25.75 -0.76 -6.47
CA ASP A 77 -25.22 -1.96 -5.80
C ASP A 77 -25.01 -1.77 -4.30
N THR A 78 -24.83 -0.51 -3.88
CA THR A 78 -24.39 -0.14 -2.53
C THR A 78 -25.47 0.51 -1.67
N GLY A 79 -26.66 0.75 -2.22
CA GLY A 79 -27.78 1.37 -1.51
C GLY A 79 -27.71 2.90 -1.45
N GLY A 80 -27.09 3.54 -2.44
CA GLY A 80 -27.16 4.99 -2.67
C GLY A 80 -25.83 5.75 -2.60
N ILE A 81 -24.70 5.07 -2.39
CA ILE A 81 -23.38 5.70 -2.22
C ILE A 81 -22.35 4.99 -3.10
N GLU A 82 -21.80 5.68 -4.10
CA GLU A 82 -20.68 5.12 -4.88
C GLU A 82 -19.50 4.79 -3.97
N TYR A 83 -18.91 3.60 -4.15
CA TYR A 83 -17.84 3.12 -3.29
C TYR A 83 -16.72 2.46 -4.09
N GLU A 84 -15.47 2.84 -3.84
CA GLU A 84 -14.30 2.16 -4.40
C GLU A 84 -13.73 1.16 -3.39
N GLY A 85 -13.90 -0.13 -3.66
CA GLY A 85 -13.24 -1.19 -2.91
C GLY A 85 -11.85 -1.48 -3.45
N VAL A 86 -10.89 -1.70 -2.56
CA VAL A 86 -9.49 -1.98 -2.94
C VAL A 86 -8.97 -3.27 -2.32
N ALA A 87 -8.14 -4.00 -3.06
CA ALA A 87 -7.33 -5.10 -2.56
C ALA A 87 -5.90 -4.94 -3.06
N GLU A 88 -5.05 -4.41 -2.18
CA GLU A 88 -3.71 -3.97 -2.55
C GLU A 88 -2.67 -4.42 -1.54
N VAL A 89 -1.52 -4.86 -2.05
CA VAL A 89 -0.31 -5.07 -1.25
C VAL A 89 0.85 -4.43 -1.97
N TYR A 90 1.61 -3.60 -1.26
CA TYR A 90 2.73 -2.87 -1.83
C TYR A 90 3.79 -2.56 -0.78
N VAL A 91 5.00 -2.25 -1.24
CA VAL A 91 6.13 -1.85 -0.40
C VAL A 91 6.53 -0.43 -0.78
N LYS A 92 6.74 0.42 0.21
CA LYS A 92 7.37 1.73 0.05
C LYS A 92 8.73 1.75 0.73
N ARG A 93 9.68 2.44 0.11
CA ARG A 93 10.98 2.73 0.73
C ARG A 93 11.04 4.20 1.12
N GLU A 94 10.59 4.53 2.33
CA GLU A 94 10.58 5.92 2.81
C GLU A 94 11.97 6.47 3.11
N ARG A 95 12.88 5.65 3.67
CA ARG A 95 14.21 6.09 4.11
C ARG A 95 15.27 5.03 3.83
N ARG A 96 16.54 5.41 3.91
CA ARG A 96 17.66 4.48 3.67
C ARG A 96 17.60 3.32 4.67
N GLY A 97 17.47 2.10 4.15
CA GLY A 97 17.44 0.87 4.95
C GLY A 97 16.12 0.60 5.69
N LEU A 98 15.10 1.45 5.53
CA LEU A 98 13.79 1.30 6.15
C LEU A 98 12.71 1.16 5.08
N TYR A 99 11.98 0.05 5.14
CA TYR A 99 10.93 -0.30 4.21
C TYR A 99 9.63 -0.46 4.97
N GLN A 100 8.51 -0.21 4.31
CA GLN A 100 7.19 -0.45 4.85
C GLN A 100 6.38 -1.26 3.87
N ILE A 101 5.70 -2.27 4.38
CA ILE A 101 4.75 -3.07 3.63
C ILE A 101 3.36 -2.63 4.05
N TYR A 102 2.53 -2.33 3.07
CA TYR A 102 1.15 -1.93 3.25
C TYR A 102 0.23 -2.99 2.65
N CYS A 103 -0.93 -3.13 3.26
CA CYS A 103 -1.99 -4.01 2.85
C CYS A 103 -3.32 -3.33 3.11
N ASN A 104 -4.10 -3.16 2.05
CA ASN A 104 -5.47 -2.64 2.10
C ASN A 104 -6.41 -3.71 1.53
N TRP A 105 -7.45 -4.04 2.28
CA TRP A 105 -8.53 -4.91 1.82
C TRP A 105 -9.86 -4.31 2.24
N SER A 106 -10.61 -3.84 1.24
CA SER A 106 -11.92 -3.23 1.41
C SER A 106 -12.94 -3.67 0.34
N LEU A 107 -12.62 -4.68 -0.48
CA LEU A 107 -13.57 -5.24 -1.46
C LEU A 107 -14.80 -5.86 -0.77
N LEU A 108 -16.00 -5.53 -1.26
CA LEU A 108 -17.31 -6.05 -0.83
C LEU A 108 -17.55 -7.50 -1.28
N SER A 109 -16.58 -8.37 -1.05
CA SER A 109 -16.61 -9.75 -1.56
C SER A 109 -17.60 -10.67 -0.82
N LYS A 110 -17.77 -10.50 0.49
CA LYS A 110 -18.72 -11.24 1.34
C LYS A 110 -19.06 -10.41 2.60
N PRO A 111 -20.32 -10.39 3.06
CA PRO A 111 -20.72 -9.63 4.26
C PRO A 111 -19.97 -10.01 5.54
N THR A 112 -19.59 -11.28 5.69
CA THR A 112 -18.90 -11.79 6.88
C THR A 112 -17.39 -11.58 6.85
N ARG A 113 -16.83 -11.06 5.75
CA ARG A 113 -15.39 -10.89 5.62
C ARG A 113 -14.98 -9.54 6.21
N PRO A 114 -14.13 -9.53 7.25
CA PRO A 114 -13.67 -8.26 7.82
C PRO A 114 -12.79 -7.52 6.80
N MET A 115 -13.01 -6.20 6.70
CA MET A 115 -12.06 -5.32 6.04
C MET A 115 -10.75 -5.32 6.83
N THR A 116 -9.63 -5.27 6.12
CA THR A 116 -8.31 -5.45 6.73
C THR A 116 -7.34 -4.40 6.22
N PHE A 117 -6.86 -3.58 7.15
CA PHE A 117 -5.82 -2.59 6.90
C PHE A 117 -4.64 -2.92 7.80
N ALA A 118 -3.49 -3.23 7.20
CA ALA A 118 -2.31 -3.63 7.95
C ALA A 118 -1.05 -3.05 7.32
N HIS A 119 -0.16 -2.53 8.16
CA HIS A 119 1.18 -2.15 7.72
C HIS A 119 2.23 -2.66 8.69
N VAL A 120 3.44 -2.88 8.17
CA VAL A 120 4.58 -3.22 9.01
C VAL A 120 5.86 -2.63 8.44
N THR A 121 6.68 -2.07 9.32
CA THR A 121 8.01 -1.56 8.97
C THR A 121 9.04 -2.66 9.12
N PHE A 122 9.98 -2.75 8.18
CA PHE A 122 11.12 -3.66 8.27
C PHE A 122 12.43 -3.03 7.78
N LYS A 123 13.54 -3.53 8.31
CA LYS A 123 14.88 -3.30 7.81
C LYS A 123 15.32 -4.51 6.99
N TRP A 124 16.09 -4.23 5.94
CA TRP A 124 16.73 -5.27 5.15
C TRP A 124 18.12 -5.56 5.71
N GLU A 125 18.35 -6.79 6.16
CA GLU A 125 19.64 -7.21 6.73
C GLU A 125 20.46 -8.08 5.76
N LYS A 126 21.75 -8.25 6.08
CA LYS A 126 22.62 -9.20 5.38
C LYS A 126 22.01 -10.62 5.44
N GLY A 127 22.26 -11.42 4.42
CA GLY A 127 21.59 -12.72 4.24
C GLY A 127 20.15 -12.62 3.69
N GLY A 128 19.61 -11.41 3.53
CA GLY A 128 18.26 -11.20 3.00
C GLY A 128 17.17 -11.52 4.03
N ILE A 129 17.48 -11.28 5.30
CA ILE A 129 16.57 -11.32 6.44
C ILE A 129 15.76 -10.01 6.48
N PHE A 130 14.47 -10.15 6.73
CA PHE A 130 13.57 -9.03 6.97
C PHE A 130 13.37 -8.89 8.47
N ALA A 131 13.89 -7.79 9.01
CA ALA A 131 13.84 -7.45 10.41
C ALA A 131 12.71 -6.47 10.68
N PHE A 132 11.60 -6.94 11.24
CA PHE A 132 10.42 -6.12 11.47
C PHE A 132 10.51 -5.33 12.77
N VAL A 133 9.93 -4.14 12.71
CA VAL A 133 10.08 -3.08 13.70
C VAL A 133 8.69 -2.58 14.12
N SER A 134 7.96 -3.40 14.89
CA SER A 134 6.62 -3.10 15.43
C SER A 134 6.20 -4.13 16.47
N GLU A 135 5.56 -3.73 17.57
CA GLU A 135 4.98 -4.63 18.58
C GLU A 135 4.01 -5.65 17.93
N ASN A 136 3.20 -5.19 16.99
CA ASN A 136 2.21 -6.02 16.27
C ASN A 136 2.75 -6.63 14.97
N ALA A 137 4.08 -6.67 14.76
CA ALA A 137 4.69 -7.13 13.51
C ALA A 137 4.21 -8.54 13.09
N LYS A 138 4.08 -9.48 14.05
CA LYS A 138 3.66 -10.85 13.76
C LYS A 138 2.22 -10.90 13.22
N ILE A 139 1.31 -10.13 13.81
CA ILE A 139 -0.11 -10.08 13.41
C ILE A 139 -0.24 -9.36 12.07
N ASN A 140 0.36 -8.18 11.93
CA ASN A 140 0.29 -7.40 10.69
C ASN A 140 0.89 -8.17 9.52
N LEU A 141 2.04 -8.84 9.72
CA LEU A 141 2.64 -9.67 8.69
C LEU A 141 1.75 -10.85 8.30
N ARG A 142 1.08 -11.49 9.27
CA ARG A 142 0.12 -12.57 8.99
C ARG A 142 -1.02 -12.06 8.11
N ASN A 143 -1.57 -10.89 8.43
CA ASN A 143 -2.64 -10.25 7.65
C ASN A 143 -2.18 -9.90 6.23
N ILE A 144 -1.02 -9.27 6.10
CA ILE A 144 -0.40 -8.96 4.79
C ILE A 144 -0.24 -10.23 3.95
N CYS A 145 0.28 -11.31 4.53
CA CYS A 145 0.45 -12.58 3.80
C CYS A 145 -0.90 -13.24 3.45
N LEU A 146 -1.92 -13.11 4.29
CA LEU A 146 -3.27 -13.60 4.00
C LEU A 146 -3.87 -12.85 2.80
N ILE A 147 -3.88 -11.53 2.84
CA ILE A 147 -4.44 -10.71 1.77
C ILE A 147 -3.65 -10.88 0.48
N SER A 148 -2.32 -10.90 0.53
CA SER A 148 -1.49 -11.19 -0.64
C SER A 148 -1.87 -12.53 -1.29
N ARG A 149 -2.07 -13.60 -0.50
CA ARG A 149 -2.54 -14.89 -1.02
C ARG A 149 -3.91 -14.80 -1.68
N PHE A 150 -4.85 -14.02 -1.11
CA PHE A 150 -6.16 -13.80 -1.71
C PHE A 150 -6.05 -13.06 -3.04
N ILE A 151 -5.28 -11.97 -3.10
CA ILE A 151 -5.00 -11.25 -4.34
C ILE A 151 -4.42 -12.19 -5.38
N GLN A 152 -3.37 -12.95 -5.06
CA GLN A 152 -2.77 -13.90 -6.00
C GLN A 152 -3.76 -14.99 -6.48
N ARG A 153 -4.76 -15.34 -5.67
CA ARG A 153 -5.84 -16.26 -6.08
C ARG A 153 -6.85 -15.58 -7.00
N LEU A 154 -7.20 -14.32 -6.75
CA LEU A 154 -8.08 -13.53 -7.63
C LEU A 154 -7.43 -13.33 -8.99
N ILE A 155 -6.15 -12.95 -9.02
CA ILE A 155 -5.40 -12.75 -10.27
C ILE A 155 -5.36 -14.02 -11.12
N LYS A 156 -5.17 -15.19 -10.51
CA LYS A 156 -5.18 -16.49 -11.22
C LYS A 156 -6.54 -16.87 -11.80
N ARG A 157 -7.62 -16.26 -11.31
CA ARG A 157 -9.00 -16.52 -11.74
C ARG A 157 -9.57 -15.37 -12.56
N ALA A 158 -8.79 -14.31 -12.79
CA ALA A 158 -9.22 -13.17 -13.57
C ALA A 158 -9.54 -13.60 -14.99
N SER A 159 -10.59 -12.99 -15.55
CA SER A 159 -11.01 -13.27 -16.91
C SER A 159 -10.00 -12.71 -17.91
N TYR A 160 -10.12 -13.10 -19.19
CA TYR A 160 -9.32 -12.49 -20.23
C TYR A 160 -9.56 -10.97 -20.31
N GLU A 161 -10.80 -10.53 -20.12
CA GLU A 161 -11.21 -9.12 -20.19
C GLU A 161 -10.50 -8.28 -19.12
N ASP A 162 -10.49 -8.76 -17.87
CA ASP A 162 -9.79 -8.12 -16.75
C ASP A 162 -8.28 -7.96 -17.02
N LEU A 163 -7.70 -8.92 -17.74
CA LEU A 163 -6.26 -8.98 -18.01
C LEU A 163 -5.87 -8.25 -19.30
N HIS A 164 -6.83 -8.04 -20.21
CA HIS A 164 -6.58 -7.60 -21.58
C HIS A 164 -5.81 -6.29 -21.62
N HIS A 165 -6.26 -5.30 -20.84
CA HIS A 165 -5.63 -3.99 -20.79
C HIS A 165 -4.16 -4.05 -20.32
N TYR A 166 -3.87 -4.84 -19.27
CA TYR A 166 -2.49 -5.04 -18.81
C TYR A 166 -1.62 -5.67 -19.90
N HIS A 167 -2.14 -6.68 -20.59
CA HIS A 167 -1.42 -7.37 -21.67
C HIS A 167 -1.13 -6.46 -22.87
N GLN A 168 -2.05 -5.56 -23.22
CA GLN A 168 -1.83 -4.56 -24.28
C GLN A 168 -0.71 -3.58 -23.91
N LEU A 169 -0.65 -3.16 -22.64
CA LEU A 169 0.40 -2.27 -22.11
C LEU A 169 1.72 -3.00 -21.79
N GLY A 170 1.75 -4.33 -21.88
CA GLY A 170 2.92 -5.13 -21.50
C GLY A 170 3.16 -5.21 -19.99
N PHE A 171 2.17 -4.83 -19.19
CA PHE A 171 2.25 -4.93 -17.74
C PHE A 171 1.95 -6.34 -17.24
N PRO A 172 2.53 -6.73 -16.09
CA PRO A 172 2.01 -7.82 -15.30
C PRO A 172 0.56 -7.54 -14.87
N ALA A 173 -0.28 -8.59 -14.87
CA ALA A 173 -1.64 -8.56 -14.38
C ALA A 173 -1.74 -7.88 -13.01
N PHE A 174 -2.68 -6.93 -12.85
CA PHE A 174 -2.91 -6.21 -11.59
C PHE A 174 -1.64 -5.63 -10.97
N LEU A 175 -0.72 -5.17 -11.84
CA LEU A 175 0.54 -4.52 -11.49
C LEU A 175 1.49 -5.35 -10.60
N VAL A 176 1.33 -6.68 -10.59
CA VAL A 176 2.16 -7.56 -9.75
C VAL A 176 3.63 -7.47 -10.13
N GLY A 177 4.43 -6.92 -9.22
CA GLY A 177 5.86 -6.74 -9.39
C GLY A 177 6.25 -5.43 -10.10
N VAL A 178 5.31 -4.54 -10.38
CA VAL A 178 5.62 -3.23 -10.97
C VAL A 178 6.31 -2.35 -9.91
N ASN A 179 7.42 -1.72 -10.28
CA ASN A 179 8.14 -0.80 -9.41
C ASN A 179 8.11 0.60 -10.02
N VAL A 180 7.62 1.56 -9.23
CA VAL A 180 7.44 2.96 -9.61
C VAL A 180 8.37 3.82 -8.74
N ASP A 181 9.02 4.81 -9.35
CA ASP A 181 9.89 5.73 -8.65
C ASP A 181 9.11 6.88 -7.97
N LYS A 182 9.85 7.75 -7.28
CA LYS A 182 9.29 8.94 -6.61
C LYS A 182 8.60 9.96 -7.53
N ASN A 183 8.79 9.87 -8.84
CA ASN A 183 8.18 10.75 -9.84
C ASN A 183 7.02 10.04 -10.57
N ASN A 184 6.53 8.95 -9.98
CA ASN A 184 5.48 8.09 -10.52
C ASN A 184 5.85 7.41 -11.85
N LEU A 185 7.14 7.30 -12.19
CA LEU A 185 7.60 6.61 -13.40
C LEU A 185 7.97 5.16 -13.10
N THR A 186 7.60 4.25 -14.01
CA THR A 186 8.09 2.87 -13.92
C THR A 186 9.61 2.85 -14.02
N THR A 187 10.25 2.22 -13.03
CA THR A 187 11.72 2.07 -12.99
C THR A 187 12.26 1.17 -14.11
N ARG A 188 11.40 0.32 -14.70
CA ARG A 188 11.71 -0.59 -15.80
C ARG A 188 10.84 -0.26 -17.00
N SER A 189 11.37 -0.50 -18.19
CA SER A 189 10.61 -0.37 -19.43
C SER A 189 9.85 -1.66 -19.72
N TYR A 190 8.63 -1.55 -20.23
CA TYR A 190 7.76 -2.66 -20.62
C TYR A 190 7.52 -2.65 -22.12
N TRP A 191 7.41 -3.82 -22.74
CA TRP A 191 7.09 -3.93 -24.16
C TRP A 191 5.59 -3.70 -24.37
N SER A 192 5.23 -2.53 -24.92
CA SER A 192 3.85 -2.18 -25.24
C SER A 192 3.45 -2.77 -26.58
N LYS A 193 2.32 -3.47 -26.65
CA LYS A 193 1.73 -3.90 -27.92
C LYS A 193 1.07 -2.74 -28.66
N ILE A 194 0.56 -1.75 -27.93
CA ILE A 194 -0.10 -0.56 -28.51
C ILE A 194 0.93 0.35 -29.20
N GLN A 195 2.10 0.55 -28.58
CA GLN A 195 3.15 1.40 -29.12
C GLN A 195 4.25 0.64 -29.86
N GLU A 196 4.17 -0.70 -29.91
CA GLU A 196 5.15 -1.62 -30.52
C GLU A 196 6.62 -1.34 -30.12
N ARG A 197 6.84 -0.91 -28.87
CA ARG A 197 8.17 -0.55 -28.37
C ARG A 197 8.27 -0.70 -26.86
N LYS A 198 9.50 -0.58 -26.33
CA LYS A 198 9.73 -0.49 -24.89
C LYS A 198 9.39 0.91 -24.38
N VAL A 199 8.47 0.99 -23.42
CA VAL A 199 7.94 2.24 -22.87
C VAL A 199 8.13 2.25 -21.34
N ARG A 200 8.38 3.44 -20.79
CA ARG A 200 8.19 3.69 -19.35
C ARG A 200 6.88 4.45 -19.17
N TYR A 201 6.09 4.00 -18.22
CA TYR A 201 4.78 4.58 -17.94
C TYR A 201 4.89 5.54 -16.76
N LYS A 202 4.17 6.66 -16.86
CA LYS A 202 3.96 7.59 -15.77
C LYS A 202 2.57 7.34 -15.19
N PHE A 203 2.52 6.98 -13.91
CA PHE A 203 1.29 6.77 -13.17
C PHE A 203 0.76 8.11 -12.68
N THR A 204 -0.56 8.27 -12.68
CA THR A 204 -1.21 9.31 -11.87
C THR A 204 -1.31 8.84 -10.41
N ASP A 205 -1.60 9.76 -9.50
CA ASP A 205 -1.71 9.40 -8.08
C ASP A 205 -2.90 8.46 -7.83
N GLU A 206 -3.98 8.59 -8.60
CA GLU A 206 -5.14 7.70 -8.54
C GLU A 206 -4.80 6.29 -9.01
N GLN A 207 -3.81 6.12 -9.91
CA GLN A 207 -3.39 4.79 -10.38
C GLN A 207 -2.41 4.09 -9.42
N LEU A 208 -1.82 4.82 -8.47
CA LEU A 208 -0.92 4.26 -7.47
C LEU A 208 -1.70 3.72 -6.27
N PRO A 209 -1.19 2.68 -5.58
CA PRO A 209 -1.88 2.09 -4.43
C PRO A 209 -2.38 3.13 -3.43
N LYS A 210 -3.66 3.03 -3.10
CA LYS A 210 -4.38 4.03 -2.32
C LYS A 210 -3.79 4.11 -0.92
N PRO A 211 -3.52 5.31 -0.39
CA PRO A 211 -3.12 5.48 1.01
C PRO A 211 -4.08 4.75 1.94
N MET A 212 -3.54 4.07 2.95
CA MET A 212 -4.35 3.29 3.90
C MET A 212 -5.40 4.15 4.61
N ILE A 213 -5.04 5.39 4.97
CA ILE A 213 -5.95 6.30 5.65
C ILE A 213 -7.14 6.67 4.78
N GLU A 214 -6.91 6.91 3.49
CA GLU A 214 -7.95 7.21 2.51
C GLU A 214 -8.92 6.05 2.40
N CYS A 215 -8.41 4.82 2.30
CA CYS A 215 -9.26 3.61 2.28
C CYS A 215 -10.13 3.46 3.55
N ILE A 216 -9.60 3.84 4.71
CA ILE A 216 -10.32 3.80 5.99
C ILE A 216 -11.40 4.88 6.02
N VAL A 217 -11.10 6.08 5.54
CA VAL A 217 -12.07 7.18 5.46
C VAL A 217 -13.19 6.83 4.49
N ASP A 218 -12.87 6.34 3.29
CA ASP A 218 -13.88 5.93 2.30
C ASP A 218 -14.81 4.85 2.86
N LEU A 219 -14.24 3.86 3.57
CA LEU A 219 -15.03 2.83 4.23
C LEU A 219 -15.90 3.43 5.35
N GLY A 220 -15.35 4.36 6.13
CA GLY A 220 -16.09 5.07 7.17
C GLY A 220 -17.28 5.85 6.62
N MET A 221 -17.09 6.57 5.52
CA MET A 221 -18.16 7.29 4.82
C MET A 221 -19.20 6.32 4.24
N PHE A 222 -18.76 5.27 3.57
CA PHE A 222 -19.65 4.24 3.00
C PHE A 222 -20.52 3.55 4.05
N THR A 223 -19.95 3.23 5.22
CA THR A 223 -20.67 2.59 6.33
C THR A 223 -21.52 3.55 7.16
N GLY A 224 -21.47 4.86 6.88
CA GLY A 224 -22.12 5.89 7.69
C GLY A 224 -21.47 6.13 9.05
N ALA A 225 -20.29 5.55 9.31
CA ALA A 225 -19.52 5.79 10.53
C ALA A 225 -18.85 7.19 10.55
N ILE A 226 -18.69 7.80 9.38
CA ILE A 226 -18.20 9.18 9.19
C ILE A 226 -19.23 9.93 8.33
N SER A 227 -19.67 11.09 8.79
CA SER A 227 -20.52 12.02 8.05
C SER A 227 -19.96 13.44 8.21
N PHE A 228 -20.01 14.26 7.15
CA PHE A 228 -19.61 15.67 7.16
C PHE A 228 -20.82 16.57 6.91
#